data_AF-A0A836RBX8-F1
#
_entry.id   AF-A0A836RBX8-F1
#
_cell.length_a   1.000
_cell.length_b   1.000
_cell.length_c   1.000
_cell.angle_alpha   90.00
_cell.angle_beta   90.00
_cell.angle_gamma   90.00
#
_symmetry.space_group_name_H-M   'P 1'
#
loop_
_entity.id
_entity.type
_entity.pdbx_description
1 polymer ?
#
loop_
_entity_poly.entity_id
_entity_poly.type
_entity_poly.pdbx_seq_one_letter_code
_entity_poly.pdbx_strand_id
1 'polypeptide(L)'
;MPDLEVALRYYRQAIRLDQSLGASPAVEIPDIPPPLTVSNPEAQELWPLTLREAIEIALDNSGVVRRLRPSGRGFVATAAEDLAPTVYDPAEAETAIEEALGIFDATLSMALFWSHSRRLLNNNVAEGIVVSTGEIFERDAFGRSAAAAAGAGSLLSIQKRFATGAIISASFDTDYDLPNLGRRLYRSAYETTLTFTLTQPLLRNAGIDTNRVPLIIARVRADQELWTFRQAVERLVRDVEQAYWQLSGAQRVLAAVDEAVRVHMEIVRRLQREDAEGRADPGDLAQAQAELARIRRMRDLALGQETGPVNTLSGLPGSIQVPGVLAAERQLRSLLGLPPSDGRRIVAVDEPTIAPIEYDWHMTLAEAFTFHPEMQRLKLEVAARRQELLFRRNQLLPEVNFFWQHTFWGLGDGFDDSVDMLTDTRFGDYTFGLQGSVTLGRRTESARLQAAVYRLARAKALLRDKGHEVSHVLAQMLQELDMRAELYRKSLESLAAAKRSLEIQRERFEAGQFTIDQLLDAERAYYEAVNNEVLDRVAFQTALIEFEMAKGTILRYN
;
A
#
# COMPACT_ATOMS: atom_id res chain seq x y z
N MET A 1 3.70 18.57 -10.25
CA MET A 1 5.05 17.99 -10.05
C MET A 1 5.87 18.68 -8.95
N PRO A 2 5.68 19.96 -8.57
CA PRO A 2 6.39 20.54 -7.41
C PRO A 2 5.92 19.99 -6.05
N ASP A 3 4.64 19.61 -5.91
CA ASP A 3 4.07 19.16 -4.62
C ASP A 3 4.57 17.78 -4.15
N LEU A 4 5.06 16.96 -5.09
CA LEU A 4 5.56 15.61 -4.79
C LEU A 4 6.96 15.65 -4.15
N GLU A 5 7.79 16.65 -4.49
CA GLU A 5 9.11 16.84 -3.88
C GLU A 5 9.02 17.34 -2.44
N VAL A 6 8.01 18.15 -2.12
CA VAL A 6 7.77 18.65 -0.76
C VAL A 6 7.30 17.50 0.15
N ALA A 7 6.38 16.66 -0.34
CA ALA A 7 5.97 15.45 0.35
C ALA A 7 7.17 14.51 0.61
N LEU A 8 7.98 14.22 -0.42
CA LEU A 8 9.19 13.38 -0.29
C LEU A 8 10.23 13.95 0.70
N ARG A 9 10.37 15.28 0.81
CA ARG A 9 11.27 15.93 1.77
C ARG A 9 10.79 15.79 3.22
N TYR A 10 9.49 15.97 3.44
CA TYR A 10 8.86 15.78 4.74
C TYR A 10 9.02 14.32 5.21
N TYR A 11 8.82 13.35 4.30
CA TYR A 11 8.96 11.93 4.62
C TYR A 11 10.39 11.48 4.93
N ARG A 12 11.41 12.04 4.25
CA ARG A 12 12.83 11.77 4.59
C ARG A 12 13.22 12.26 5.98
N GLN A 13 12.56 13.30 6.51
CA GLN A 13 12.81 13.81 7.85
C GLN A 13 12.15 12.95 8.94
N ALA A 14 10.94 12.42 8.70
CA ALA A 14 10.24 11.55 9.64
C ALA A 14 10.97 10.22 9.91
N ILE A 15 11.63 9.65 8.90
CA ILE A 15 12.33 8.34 9.00
C ILE A 15 13.56 8.37 9.93
N ARG A 16 14.10 9.54 10.28
CA ARG A 16 15.30 9.64 11.14
C ARG A 16 15.05 9.47 12.63
N LEU A 17 13.79 9.46 13.09
CA LEU A 17 13.49 9.67 14.51
C LEU A 17 13.30 8.40 15.35
N ASP A 18 13.21 7.20 14.78
CA ASP A 18 12.89 5.99 15.56
C ASP A 18 13.75 4.76 15.21
N GLN A 19 15.04 4.83 15.55
CA GLN A 19 16.01 3.72 15.38
C GLN A 19 16.46 3.10 16.72
N SER A 20 15.62 3.09 17.76
CA SER A 20 15.96 2.40 19.00
C SER A 20 15.57 0.91 18.92
N LEU A 21 16.53 0.06 18.54
CA LEU A 21 16.40 -1.42 18.41
C LEU A 21 16.13 -2.18 19.74
N GLY A 22 15.83 -1.50 20.85
CA GLY A 22 15.97 -2.08 22.20
C GLY A 22 14.75 -2.09 23.11
N ALA A 23 13.63 -1.43 22.76
CA ALA A 23 12.45 -1.41 23.61
C ALA A 23 11.25 -1.99 22.87
N SER A 24 10.58 -2.98 23.48
CA SER A 24 9.21 -3.28 23.07
C SER A 24 8.41 -1.98 23.17
N PRO A 25 7.72 -1.54 22.11
CA PRO A 25 6.94 -0.31 22.18
C PRO A 25 5.93 -0.45 23.31
N ALA A 26 6.04 0.40 24.33
CA ALA A 26 5.05 0.45 25.38
C ALA A 26 3.76 1.00 24.75
N VAL A 27 2.71 0.18 24.74
CA VAL A 27 1.38 0.65 24.36
C VAL A 27 0.88 1.53 25.51
N GLU A 28 1.03 2.84 25.37
CA GLU A 28 0.43 3.78 26.32
C GLU A 28 -1.09 3.65 26.24
N ILE A 29 -1.73 3.48 27.39
CA ILE A 29 -3.19 3.54 27.48
C ILE A 29 -3.56 5.01 27.29
N PRO A 30 -4.22 5.40 26.20
CA PRO A 30 -4.59 6.79 25.98
C PRO A 30 -5.59 7.24 27.05
N ASP A 31 -5.36 8.42 27.63
CA ASP A 31 -6.27 9.05 28.59
C ASP A 31 -7.45 9.65 27.81
N ILE A 32 -8.54 8.89 27.69
CA ILE A 32 -9.72 9.24 26.89
C ILE A 32 -10.90 9.50 27.83
N PRO A 33 -11.61 10.64 27.72
CA PRO A 33 -12.82 10.88 28.49
C PRO A 33 -13.93 9.85 28.16
N PRO A 34 -14.89 9.62 29.06
CA PRO A 34 -15.99 8.68 28.80
C PRO A 34 -16.75 9.06 27.51
N PRO A 35 -17.25 8.08 26.75
CA PRO A 35 -17.98 8.34 25.52
C PRO A 35 -19.34 8.98 25.79
N LEU A 36 -19.79 9.83 24.87
CA LEU A 36 -21.16 10.35 24.86
C LEU A 36 -22.16 9.20 24.70
N THR A 37 -23.24 9.24 25.47
CA THR A 37 -24.29 8.22 25.45
C THR A 37 -25.64 8.87 25.16
N VAL A 38 -26.64 8.05 24.81
CA VAL A 38 -28.01 8.56 24.58
C VAL A 38 -28.57 9.24 25.84
N SER A 39 -28.20 8.76 27.03
CA SER A 39 -28.60 9.34 28.31
C SER A 39 -27.84 10.61 28.67
N ASN A 40 -26.62 10.81 28.14
CA ASN A 40 -25.85 12.05 28.29
C ASN A 40 -25.30 12.50 26.92
N PRO A 41 -26.14 13.12 26.07
CA PRO A 41 -25.78 13.45 24.70
C PRO A 41 -25.10 14.82 24.55
N GLU A 42 -25.05 15.64 25.60
CA GLU A 42 -24.50 17.00 25.54
C GLU A 42 -22.97 16.96 25.58
N ALA A 43 -22.35 17.49 24.52
CA ALA A 43 -20.91 17.69 24.43
C ALA A 43 -20.50 19.02 25.07
N GLN A 44 -19.24 19.10 25.52
CA GLN A 44 -18.68 20.32 26.12
C GLN A 44 -18.49 21.42 25.07
N GLU A 45 -18.22 21.06 23.82
CA GLU A 45 -17.97 22.00 22.71
C GLU A 45 -18.48 21.42 21.39
N LEU A 46 -19.07 22.27 20.53
CA LEU A 46 -19.45 21.92 19.16
C LEU A 46 -18.30 22.33 18.23
N TRP A 47 -17.77 21.38 17.47
CA TRP A 47 -16.68 21.61 16.53
C TRP A 47 -17.23 21.62 15.10
N PRO A 48 -17.36 22.79 14.45
CA PRO A 48 -17.66 22.86 13.02
C PRO A 48 -16.47 22.31 12.23
N LEU A 49 -16.72 21.33 11.39
CA LEU A 49 -15.71 20.68 10.55
C LEU A 49 -16.16 20.71 9.09
N THR A 50 -15.29 21.18 8.21
CA THR A 50 -15.48 21.07 6.76
C THR A 50 -14.92 19.75 6.24
N LEU A 51 -15.38 19.30 5.07
CA LEU A 51 -14.93 18.07 4.42
C LEU A 51 -13.44 18.12 4.11
N ARG A 52 -12.97 19.28 3.64
CA ARG A 52 -11.55 19.50 3.36
C ARG A 52 -10.69 19.34 4.61
N GLU A 53 -11.07 19.98 5.72
CA GLU A 53 -10.37 19.83 6.99
C GLU A 53 -10.41 18.39 7.50
N ALA A 54 -11.53 17.68 7.30
CA ALA A 54 -11.62 16.25 7.63
C ALA A 54 -10.61 15.40 6.83
N ILE A 55 -10.46 15.67 5.53
CA ILE A 55 -9.46 14.98 4.69
C ILE A 55 -8.04 15.32 5.13
N GLU A 56 -7.74 16.60 5.39
CA GLU A 56 -6.40 17.04 5.85
C GLU A 56 -6.03 16.36 7.18
N ILE A 57 -6.92 16.35 8.16
CA ILE A 57 -6.70 15.69 9.46
C ILE A 57 -6.53 14.17 9.29
N ALA A 58 -7.30 13.53 8.41
CA ALA A 58 -7.17 12.10 8.14
C ALA A 58 -5.79 11.76 7.57
N LEU A 59 -5.29 12.56 6.63
CA LEU A 59 -4.00 12.36 6.00
C LEU A 59 -2.83 12.60 6.98
N ASP A 60 -2.91 13.63 7.81
CA ASP A 60 -1.88 13.97 8.79
C ASP A 60 -1.75 12.91 9.90
N ASN A 61 -2.87 12.33 10.34
CA ASN A 61 -2.91 11.34 11.42
C ASN A 61 -2.82 9.87 10.94
N SER A 62 -2.71 9.63 9.63
CA SER A 62 -2.70 8.29 9.03
C SER A 62 -1.29 7.84 8.65
N GLY A 63 -0.44 7.51 9.63
CA GLY A 63 0.80 6.78 9.37
C GLY A 63 0.58 5.37 8.77
N VAL A 64 -0.59 4.78 9.04
CA VAL A 64 -1.06 3.51 8.47
C VAL A 64 -2.43 3.77 7.85
N VAL A 65 -2.61 3.43 6.56
CA VAL A 65 -3.87 3.67 5.86
C VAL A 65 -4.96 2.77 6.46
N ARG A 66 -5.82 3.38 7.28
CA ARG A 66 -6.93 2.71 7.94
C ARG A 66 -8.01 2.34 6.92
N ARG A 67 -8.69 1.20 7.12
CA ARG A 67 -9.85 0.80 6.31
C ARG A 67 -11.03 0.51 7.22
N LEU A 68 -12.21 0.97 6.82
CA LEU A 68 -13.46 0.56 7.47
C LEU A 68 -13.65 -0.94 7.23
N ARG A 69 -13.73 -1.72 8.31
CA ARG A 69 -14.17 -3.10 8.27
C ARG A 69 -15.48 -3.26 9.04
N PRO A 70 -16.44 -4.05 8.53
CA PRO A 70 -17.59 -4.46 9.32
C PRO A 70 -17.09 -5.36 10.46
N SER A 71 -17.14 -4.83 11.67
CA SER A 71 -17.10 -5.60 12.90
C SER A 71 -18.52 -6.11 13.19
N GLY A 72 -18.67 -7.25 13.87
CA GLY A 72 -19.99 -7.86 14.13
C GLY A 72 -21.01 -6.99 14.89
N ARG A 73 -20.66 -5.75 15.26
CA ARG A 73 -21.54 -4.74 15.88
C ARG A 73 -21.44 -3.33 15.27
N GLY A 74 -20.72 -3.11 14.16
CA GLY A 74 -20.55 -1.78 13.55
C GLY A 74 -19.29 -1.68 12.70
N PHE A 75 -18.85 -0.49 12.30
CA PHE A 75 -17.59 -0.32 11.57
C PHE A 75 -16.49 0.20 12.50
N VAL A 76 -15.33 -0.46 12.49
CA VAL A 76 -14.12 0.03 13.15
C VAL A 76 -13.04 0.17 12.07
N ALA A 77 -12.38 1.31 12.03
CA ALA A 77 -11.24 1.48 11.13
C ALA A 77 -10.06 0.71 11.73
N THR A 78 -9.68 -0.41 11.11
CA THR A 78 -8.55 -1.21 11.57
C THR A 78 -7.42 -1.16 10.56
N ALA A 79 -6.19 -1.05 11.07
CA ALA A 79 -5.03 -1.54 10.36
C ALA A 79 -5.07 -3.07 10.47
N ALA A 80 -5.33 -3.78 9.37
CA ALA A 80 -5.26 -5.24 9.38
C ALA A 80 -3.81 -5.69 9.62
N GLU A 81 -3.59 -6.65 10.52
CA GLU A 81 -2.28 -7.05 11.07
C GLU A 81 -1.20 -7.41 10.03
N ASP A 82 -1.56 -7.78 8.79
CA ASP A 82 -0.59 -8.26 7.78
C ASP A 82 -0.56 -7.48 6.43
N LEU A 83 -1.48 -6.53 6.18
CA LEU A 83 -1.71 -5.99 4.81
C LEU A 83 -2.15 -4.51 4.77
N ALA A 84 -2.04 -3.76 5.86
CA ALA A 84 -2.37 -2.34 5.85
C ALA A 84 -1.24 -1.56 5.16
N PRO A 85 -1.48 -0.94 4.00
CA PRO A 85 -0.42 -0.19 3.34
C PRO A 85 -0.02 0.99 4.20
N THR A 86 1.28 1.18 4.35
CA THR A 86 1.85 2.23 5.19
C THR A 86 2.50 3.29 4.32
N VAL A 87 2.80 4.43 4.92
CA VAL A 87 3.58 5.49 4.25
C VAL A 87 5.02 5.03 3.95
N TYR A 88 5.48 3.94 4.58
CA TYR A 88 6.82 3.40 4.40
C TYR A 88 6.95 2.42 3.22
N ASP A 89 5.85 1.82 2.73
CA ASP A 89 5.92 0.80 1.67
C ASP A 89 6.57 1.32 0.38
N PRO A 90 6.29 2.54 -0.12
CA PRO A 90 6.99 3.08 -1.28
C PRO A 90 8.48 3.30 -1.01
N ALA A 91 8.84 3.70 0.20
CA ALA A 91 10.25 3.89 0.58
C ALA A 91 10.99 2.54 0.64
N GLU A 92 10.36 1.49 1.19
CA GLU A 92 10.90 0.13 1.14
C GLU A 92 11.09 -0.34 -0.30
N ALA A 93 10.10 -0.11 -1.17
CA ALA A 93 10.20 -0.47 -2.58
C ALA A 93 11.32 0.30 -3.31
N GLU A 94 11.59 1.56 -2.95
CA GLU A 94 12.76 2.29 -3.44
C GLU A 94 14.08 1.66 -2.96
N THR A 95 14.17 1.18 -1.71
CA THR A 95 15.37 0.48 -1.24
C THR A 95 15.66 -0.82 -1.99
N ALA A 96 14.62 -1.49 -2.51
CA ALA A 96 14.79 -2.67 -3.36
C ALA A 96 15.45 -2.33 -4.72
N ILE A 97 15.39 -1.07 -5.18
CA ILE A 97 16.15 -0.62 -6.35
C ILE A 97 17.65 -0.57 -6.02
N GLU A 98 18.01 -0.05 -4.85
CA GLU A 98 19.40 -0.03 -4.37
C GLU A 98 19.94 -1.45 -4.15
N GLU A 99 19.13 -2.35 -3.60
CA GLU A 99 19.49 -3.78 -3.50
C GLU A 99 19.78 -4.39 -4.89
N ALA A 100 18.93 -4.07 -5.89
CA ALA A 100 19.16 -4.53 -7.26
C ALA A 100 20.41 -3.89 -7.90
N LEU A 101 20.80 -2.67 -7.50
CA LEU A 101 22.06 -2.04 -7.90
C LEU A 101 23.27 -2.72 -7.26
N GLY A 102 23.12 -3.32 -6.07
CA GLY A 102 24.16 -4.05 -5.35
C GLY A 102 24.78 -5.20 -6.15
N ILE A 103 24.11 -5.71 -7.19
CA ILE A 103 24.68 -6.69 -8.13
C ILE A 103 25.94 -6.14 -8.86
N PHE A 104 26.08 -4.81 -8.94
CA PHE A 104 27.22 -4.13 -9.58
C PHE A 104 28.26 -3.60 -8.58
N ASP A 105 28.05 -3.82 -7.28
CA ASP A 105 28.99 -3.39 -6.25
C ASP A 105 30.26 -4.24 -6.27
N ALA A 106 31.33 -3.67 -5.71
CA ALA A 106 32.58 -4.39 -5.56
C ALA A 106 32.51 -5.26 -4.30
N THR A 107 32.72 -6.56 -4.47
CA THR A 107 32.80 -7.51 -3.35
C THR A 107 34.26 -7.70 -2.94
N LEU A 108 34.58 -7.41 -1.67
CA LEU A 108 35.87 -7.72 -1.05
C LEU A 108 35.72 -8.99 -0.21
N SER A 109 36.43 -10.04 -0.58
CA SER A 109 36.49 -11.30 0.15
C SER A 109 37.81 -11.42 0.87
N MET A 110 37.75 -11.79 2.16
CA MET A 110 38.91 -12.04 3.01
C MET A 110 38.78 -13.40 3.69
N ALA A 111 39.81 -14.22 3.58
CA ALA A 111 39.83 -15.55 4.14
C ALA A 111 41.24 -15.93 4.61
N LEU A 112 41.34 -16.47 5.82
CA LEU A 112 42.61 -16.84 6.45
C LEU A 112 42.51 -18.29 6.91
N PHE A 113 43.43 -19.12 6.42
CA PHE A 113 43.41 -20.55 6.69
C PHE A 113 44.79 -21.06 7.05
N TRP A 114 44.83 -21.89 8.09
CA TRP A 114 45.97 -22.69 8.47
C TRP A 114 45.58 -24.16 8.38
N SER A 115 46.46 -24.99 7.84
CA SER A 115 46.25 -26.42 7.73
C SER A 115 47.51 -27.17 8.11
N HIS A 116 47.33 -28.21 8.92
CA HIS A 116 48.34 -29.23 9.17
C HIS A 116 47.87 -30.52 8.50
N SER A 117 48.68 -31.07 7.60
CA SER A 117 48.35 -32.32 6.91
C SER A 117 49.41 -33.38 7.19
N ARG A 118 48.94 -34.56 7.60
CA ARG A 118 49.78 -35.75 7.85
C ARG A 118 49.15 -36.94 7.15
N ARG A 119 49.83 -37.47 6.14
CA ARG A 119 49.32 -38.58 5.32
C ARG A 119 50.42 -39.55 4.92
N LEU A 120 50.03 -40.80 4.68
CA LEU A 120 50.92 -41.80 4.09
C LEU A 120 51.02 -41.56 2.58
N LEU A 121 52.23 -41.54 2.03
CA LEU A 121 52.45 -41.43 0.59
C LEU A 121 52.73 -42.81 0.00
N ASN A 122 52.00 -43.17 -1.06
CA ASN A 122 52.21 -44.42 -1.81
C ASN A 122 53.47 -44.37 -2.70
N ASN A 123 53.97 -43.17 -3.01
CA ASN A 123 55.23 -42.97 -3.72
C ASN A 123 55.82 -41.61 -3.34
N ASN A 124 57.16 -41.53 -3.24
CA ASN A 124 57.88 -40.34 -2.78
C ASN A 124 58.90 -39.86 -3.84
N VAL A 125 58.49 -39.91 -5.10
CA VAL A 125 59.26 -39.49 -6.27
C VAL A 125 58.58 -38.26 -6.87
N ALA A 126 59.27 -37.13 -6.87
CA ALA A 126 58.89 -35.92 -7.61
C ALA A 126 59.95 -35.69 -8.69
N GLU A 127 59.51 -35.46 -9.93
CA GLU A 127 60.37 -35.10 -11.08
C GLU A 127 61.58 -36.03 -11.33
N GLY A 128 61.40 -37.35 -11.14
CA GLY A 128 62.43 -38.35 -11.47
C GLY A 128 63.58 -38.47 -10.46
N ILE A 129 63.46 -37.84 -9.29
CA ILE A 129 64.43 -37.92 -8.19
C ILE A 129 63.76 -38.57 -6.98
N VAL A 130 64.41 -39.57 -6.37
CA VAL A 130 63.98 -40.14 -5.08
C VAL A 130 64.15 -39.08 -4.00
N VAL A 131 63.05 -38.54 -3.50
CA VAL A 131 63.07 -37.62 -2.37
C VAL A 131 63.12 -38.48 -1.12
N SER A 132 64.20 -38.44 -0.33
CA SER A 132 64.27 -39.18 0.93
C SER A 132 63.39 -38.48 1.97
N THR A 133 62.12 -38.88 2.05
CA THR A 133 61.27 -38.68 3.23
C THR A 133 60.76 -40.05 3.68
N GLY A 134 60.46 -40.19 4.97
CA GLY A 134 59.81 -41.40 5.49
C GLY A 134 58.42 -41.61 4.86
N GLU A 135 57.77 -42.74 5.13
CA GLU A 135 56.43 -43.06 4.59
C GLU A 135 55.34 -42.02 4.93
N ILE A 136 55.62 -41.12 5.89
CA ILE A 136 54.73 -40.08 6.39
C ILE A 136 55.13 -38.72 5.79
N PHE A 137 54.21 -38.13 5.02
CA PHE A 137 54.27 -36.74 4.59
C PHE A 137 53.59 -35.85 5.61
N GLU A 138 54.34 -34.86 6.09
CA GLU A 138 53.86 -33.81 6.98
C GLU A 138 54.07 -32.47 6.30
N ARG A 139 53.03 -31.64 6.31
CA ARG A 139 53.04 -30.30 5.71
C ARG A 139 52.22 -29.36 6.57
N ASP A 140 52.87 -28.32 7.05
CA ASP A 140 52.23 -27.12 7.55
C ASP A 140 52.06 -26.15 6.40
N ALA A 141 50.83 -25.75 6.14
CA ALA A 141 50.51 -24.78 5.11
C ALA A 141 49.59 -23.70 5.68
N PHE A 142 49.91 -22.46 5.34
CA PHE A 142 49.02 -21.32 5.51
C PHE A 142 48.75 -20.71 4.16
N GLY A 143 47.55 -20.17 3.96
CA GLY A 143 47.24 -19.45 2.74
C GLY A 143 46.24 -20.13 1.83
N ARG A 144 46.38 -19.91 0.52
CA ARG A 144 45.46 -20.34 -0.53
C ARG A 144 45.38 -21.87 -0.62
N SER A 145 46.49 -22.56 -0.41
CA SER A 145 46.60 -24.01 -0.34
C SER A 145 45.85 -24.59 0.87
N ALA A 146 45.91 -23.93 2.03
CA ALA A 146 45.10 -24.27 3.20
C ALA A 146 43.61 -23.92 3.01
N ALA A 147 43.32 -22.80 2.35
CA ALA A 147 41.97 -22.37 2.00
C ALA A 147 41.29 -23.38 1.07
N ALA A 148 41.99 -23.82 0.02
CA ALA A 148 41.49 -24.80 -0.94
C ALA A 148 41.14 -26.14 -0.27
N ALA A 149 41.89 -26.56 0.75
CA ALA A 149 41.59 -27.77 1.52
C ALA A 149 40.27 -27.67 2.31
N ALA A 150 39.86 -26.45 2.68
CA ALA A 150 38.57 -26.17 3.34
C ALA A 150 37.44 -25.83 2.33
N GLY A 151 37.70 -25.91 1.02
CA GLY A 151 36.75 -25.52 -0.03
C GLY A 151 36.58 -24.00 -0.20
N ALA A 152 37.50 -23.21 0.37
CA ALA A 152 37.52 -21.76 0.25
C ALA A 152 38.44 -21.29 -0.90
N GLY A 153 38.19 -20.08 -1.38
CA GLY A 153 38.92 -19.47 -2.50
C GLY A 153 40.17 -18.70 -2.07
N SER A 154 40.45 -17.61 -2.79
CA SER A 154 41.59 -16.71 -2.52
C SER A 154 41.55 -16.09 -1.11
N LEU A 155 42.72 -15.75 -0.56
CA LEU A 155 42.84 -15.05 0.73
C LEU A 155 42.24 -13.65 0.67
N LEU A 156 42.67 -12.83 -0.29
CA LEU A 156 42.15 -11.49 -0.49
C LEU A 156 41.73 -11.37 -1.94
N SER A 157 40.46 -11.09 -2.21
CA SER A 157 40.01 -10.80 -3.57
C SER A 157 39.00 -9.67 -3.60
N ILE A 158 39.17 -8.79 -4.58
CA ILE A 158 38.19 -7.77 -4.93
C ILE A 158 37.64 -8.08 -6.32
N GLN A 159 36.31 -8.11 -6.45
CA GLN A 159 35.65 -8.38 -7.72
C GLN A 159 34.53 -7.36 -7.95
N LYS A 160 34.39 -6.88 -9.19
CA LYS A 160 33.30 -5.99 -9.59
C LYS A 160 32.70 -6.44 -10.91
N ARG A 161 31.37 -6.44 -10.98
CA ARG A 161 30.61 -6.67 -12.21
C ARG A 161 30.17 -5.33 -12.81
N PHE A 162 30.38 -5.16 -14.11
CA PHE A 162 29.96 -3.97 -14.86
C PHE A 162 28.62 -4.19 -15.55
N ALA A 163 27.94 -3.09 -15.89
CA ALA A 163 26.68 -3.13 -16.65
C ALA A 163 26.82 -3.77 -18.03
N THR A 164 28.01 -3.78 -18.64
CA THR A 164 28.29 -4.46 -19.91
C THR A 164 28.31 -5.99 -19.78
N GLY A 165 28.30 -6.51 -18.54
CA GLY A 165 28.49 -7.92 -18.22
C GLY A 165 29.93 -8.30 -17.87
N ALA A 166 30.88 -7.36 -18.03
CA ALA A 166 32.27 -7.58 -17.69
C ALA A 166 32.44 -7.84 -16.19
N ILE A 167 33.33 -8.75 -15.84
CA ILE A 167 33.75 -8.99 -14.46
C ILE A 167 35.25 -8.72 -14.41
N ILE A 168 35.65 -7.79 -13.53
CA ILE A 168 37.04 -7.55 -13.21
C ILE A 168 37.27 -8.03 -11.79
N SER A 169 38.30 -8.84 -11.59
CA SER A 169 38.76 -9.22 -10.25
C SER A 169 40.27 -9.04 -10.12
N ALA A 170 40.69 -8.71 -8.91
CA ALA A 170 42.08 -8.76 -8.49
C ALA A 170 42.15 -9.62 -7.22
N SER A 171 43.04 -10.61 -7.19
CA SER A 171 43.30 -11.41 -6.00
C SER A 171 44.75 -11.30 -5.58
N PHE A 172 44.96 -11.21 -4.27
CA PHE A 172 46.25 -11.28 -3.63
C PHE A 172 46.24 -12.51 -2.73
N ASP A 173 47.13 -13.45 -3.02
CA ASP A 173 47.18 -14.73 -2.34
C ASP A 173 48.61 -14.98 -1.88
N THR A 174 48.81 -15.39 -0.63
CA THR A 174 50.10 -15.79 -0.10
C THR A 174 49.99 -17.19 0.47
N ASP A 175 50.86 -18.08 0.03
CA ASP A 175 51.00 -19.45 0.50
C ASP A 175 52.32 -19.62 1.26
N TYR A 176 52.24 -19.93 2.55
CA TYR A 176 53.38 -20.44 3.30
C TYR A 176 53.36 -21.97 3.25
N ASP A 177 54.48 -22.57 2.88
CA ASP A 177 54.59 -24.02 2.77
C ASP A 177 55.85 -24.57 3.43
N LEU A 178 55.65 -25.37 4.49
CA LEU A 178 56.68 -26.12 5.22
C LEU A 178 56.38 -27.63 5.18
N PRO A 179 56.77 -28.33 4.12
CA PRO A 179 56.76 -29.78 4.03
C PRO A 179 58.06 -30.40 4.57
N ASN A 180 58.00 -31.65 4.98
CA ASN A 180 59.16 -32.42 5.44
C ASN A 180 60.07 -32.98 4.30
N LEU A 181 60.10 -32.32 3.13
CA LEU A 181 60.81 -32.76 1.92
C LEU A 181 62.29 -32.28 1.87
N GLY A 182 63.21 -33.17 1.49
CA GLY A 182 64.66 -32.96 1.62
C GLY A 182 65.39 -32.20 0.49
N ARG A 183 64.76 -31.92 -0.67
CA ARG A 183 65.36 -31.16 -1.79
C ARG A 183 64.45 -30.03 -2.26
N ARG A 184 64.64 -28.83 -1.73
CA ARG A 184 63.95 -27.59 -2.12
C ARG A 184 64.96 -26.43 -2.18
N LEU A 185 64.62 -25.36 -2.90
CA LEU A 185 65.39 -24.11 -2.91
C LEU A 185 65.41 -23.47 -1.51
N TYR A 186 64.25 -23.45 -0.84
CA TYR A 186 64.08 -23.02 0.55
C TYR A 186 63.36 -24.10 1.36
N ARG A 187 63.70 -24.23 2.66
CA ARG A 187 63.10 -25.24 3.54
C ARG A 187 61.63 -24.94 3.81
N SER A 188 61.35 -23.72 4.25
CA SER A 188 60.06 -23.03 4.22
C SER A 188 60.05 -22.10 3.01
N ALA A 189 58.89 -21.86 2.40
CA ALA A 189 58.80 -20.81 1.40
C ALA A 189 57.47 -20.08 1.53
N TYR A 190 57.50 -18.78 1.23
CA TYR A 190 56.32 -17.98 0.93
C TYR A 190 56.20 -17.84 -0.59
N GLU A 191 55.06 -18.23 -1.12
CA GLU A 191 54.67 -18.05 -2.51
C GLU A 191 53.53 -17.04 -2.53
N THR A 192 53.81 -15.83 -2.98
CA THR A 192 52.79 -14.80 -3.12
C THR A 192 52.40 -14.66 -4.59
N THR A 193 51.11 -14.49 -4.85
CA THR A 193 50.57 -14.30 -6.19
C THR A 193 49.63 -13.10 -6.21
N LEU A 194 49.81 -12.25 -7.22
CA LEU A 194 48.89 -11.16 -7.52
C LEU A 194 48.25 -11.46 -8.88
N THR A 195 46.96 -11.78 -8.89
CA THR A 195 46.23 -12.18 -10.09
C THR A 195 45.22 -11.11 -10.48
N PHE A 196 45.33 -10.58 -11.69
CA PHE A 196 44.29 -9.75 -12.31
C PHE A 196 43.52 -10.57 -13.33
N THR A 197 42.19 -10.52 -13.28
CA THR A 197 41.32 -11.25 -14.20
C THR A 197 40.25 -10.33 -14.77
N LEU A 198 40.08 -10.35 -16.09
CA LEU A 198 39.00 -9.70 -16.84
C LEU A 198 38.25 -10.77 -17.62
N THR A 199 36.96 -10.93 -17.32
CA THR A 199 36.04 -11.76 -18.10
C THR A 199 34.98 -10.89 -18.74
N GLN A 200 34.95 -10.83 -20.07
CA GLN A 200 33.98 -10.04 -20.84
C GLN A 200 33.08 -10.97 -21.68
N PRO A 201 31.77 -11.07 -21.40
CA PRO A 201 30.85 -11.77 -22.28
C PRO A 201 30.69 -10.98 -23.59
N LEU A 202 30.75 -11.68 -24.72
CA LEU A 202 30.67 -11.12 -26.08
C LEU A 202 29.31 -11.37 -26.74
N LEU A 203 28.65 -12.48 -26.42
CA LEU A 203 27.34 -12.86 -26.99
C LEU A 203 26.27 -12.95 -25.90
N ARG A 204 26.10 -14.13 -25.27
CA ARG A 204 25.15 -14.30 -24.17
C ARG A 204 25.59 -13.50 -22.95
N ASN A 205 24.65 -12.72 -22.40
CA ASN A 205 24.86 -11.79 -21.27
C ASN A 205 25.75 -10.58 -21.61
N ALA A 206 26.02 -10.37 -22.90
CA ALA A 206 26.67 -9.15 -23.36
C ALA A 206 25.67 -7.99 -23.39
N GLY A 207 26.20 -6.78 -23.23
CA GLY A 207 25.45 -5.54 -23.39
C GLY A 207 24.76 -5.07 -22.12
N ILE A 208 24.44 -3.77 -22.14
CA ILE A 208 23.89 -3.05 -20.99
C ILE A 208 22.43 -3.47 -20.73
N ASP A 209 21.66 -3.65 -21.80
CA ASP A 209 20.22 -3.91 -21.70
C ASP A 209 19.92 -5.21 -20.96
N THR A 210 20.63 -6.29 -21.28
CA THR A 210 20.45 -7.61 -20.65
C THR A 210 20.77 -7.58 -19.16
N ASN A 211 21.91 -6.98 -18.78
CA ASN A 211 22.38 -6.98 -17.40
C ASN A 211 21.58 -6.01 -16.51
N ARG A 212 20.95 -4.97 -17.10
CA ARG A 212 20.06 -4.05 -16.38
C ARG A 212 18.63 -4.54 -16.24
N VAL A 213 18.23 -5.65 -16.87
CA VAL A 213 16.84 -6.15 -16.75
C VAL A 213 16.37 -6.32 -15.29
N PRO A 214 17.14 -6.93 -14.37
CA PRO A 214 16.73 -7.03 -12.96
C PRO A 214 16.50 -5.65 -12.32
N LEU A 215 17.36 -4.67 -12.61
CA LEU A 215 17.23 -3.29 -12.14
C LEU A 215 15.98 -2.61 -12.71
N ILE A 216 15.71 -2.77 -14.01
CA ILE A 216 14.50 -2.20 -14.64
C ILE A 216 13.26 -2.85 -14.04
N ILE A 217 13.27 -4.16 -13.79
CA ILE A 217 12.15 -4.85 -13.13
C ILE A 217 11.96 -4.33 -11.69
N ALA A 218 13.04 -4.13 -10.92
CA ALA A 218 12.95 -3.55 -9.58
C ALA A 218 12.35 -2.13 -9.60
N ARG A 219 12.77 -1.27 -10.54
CA ARG A 219 12.16 0.06 -10.75
C ARG A 219 10.68 -0.02 -11.09
N VAL A 220 10.32 -0.89 -12.02
CA VAL A 220 8.90 -1.08 -12.40
C VAL A 220 8.07 -1.58 -11.22
N ARG A 221 8.62 -2.45 -10.36
CA ARG A 221 7.95 -2.88 -9.12
C ARG A 221 7.79 -1.74 -8.13
N ALA A 222 8.82 -0.90 -7.94
CA ALA A 222 8.70 0.29 -7.11
C ALA A 222 7.62 1.25 -7.63
N ASP A 223 7.55 1.46 -8.94
CA ASP A 223 6.47 2.24 -9.57
C ASP A 223 5.09 1.58 -9.33
N GLN A 224 4.99 0.25 -9.41
CA GLN A 224 3.76 -0.49 -9.12
C GLN A 224 3.31 -0.29 -7.66
N GLU A 225 4.25 -0.30 -6.70
CA GLU A 225 3.94 -0.05 -5.30
C GLU A 225 3.49 1.40 -5.05
N LEU A 226 4.07 2.37 -5.74
CA LEU A 226 3.57 3.75 -5.69
C LEU A 226 2.11 3.86 -6.13
N TRP A 227 1.70 3.15 -7.19
CA TRP A 227 0.29 3.08 -7.60
C TRP A 227 -0.59 2.33 -6.60
N THR A 228 -0.09 1.27 -5.97
CA THR A 228 -0.80 0.54 -4.91
C THR A 228 -1.04 1.45 -3.69
N PHE A 229 -0.03 2.21 -3.27
CA PHE A 229 -0.13 3.19 -2.19
C PHE A 229 -1.11 4.31 -2.54
N ARG A 230 -1.02 4.88 -3.74
CA ARG A 230 -1.99 5.87 -4.23
C ARG A 230 -3.42 5.34 -4.17
N GLN A 231 -3.66 4.12 -4.64
CA GLN A 231 -4.99 3.50 -4.56
C GLN A 231 -5.47 3.35 -3.10
N ALA A 232 -4.56 3.14 -2.15
CA ALA A 232 -4.90 3.08 -0.74
C ALA A 232 -5.29 4.46 -0.19
N VAL A 233 -4.56 5.52 -0.55
CA VAL A 233 -4.90 6.91 -0.20
C VAL A 233 -6.24 7.32 -0.81
N GLU A 234 -6.48 7.01 -2.09
CA GLU A 234 -7.77 7.27 -2.76
C GLU A 234 -8.93 6.59 -2.04
N ARG A 235 -8.75 5.35 -1.57
CA ARG A 235 -9.75 4.65 -0.75
C ARG A 235 -9.97 5.30 0.62
N LEU A 236 -8.91 5.78 1.28
CA LEU A 236 -9.03 6.47 2.56
C LEU A 236 -9.84 7.76 2.40
N VAL A 237 -9.53 8.56 1.38
CA VAL A 237 -10.26 9.79 1.07
C VAL A 237 -11.74 9.49 0.79
N ARG A 238 -12.03 8.49 -0.05
CA ARG A 238 -13.41 8.01 -0.27
C ARG A 238 -14.10 7.62 1.05
N ASP A 239 -13.44 6.82 1.90
CA ASP A 239 -14.03 6.36 3.17
C ASP A 239 -14.31 7.52 4.13
N VAL A 240 -13.42 8.53 4.17
CA VAL A 240 -13.60 9.76 4.96
C VAL A 240 -14.77 10.59 4.43
N GLU A 241 -14.82 10.83 3.12
CA GLU A 241 -15.92 11.58 2.49
C GLU A 241 -17.26 10.90 2.72
N GLN A 242 -17.33 9.57 2.54
CA GLN A 242 -18.54 8.80 2.78
C GLN A 242 -18.98 8.89 4.24
N ALA A 243 -18.06 8.75 5.20
CA ALA A 243 -18.36 8.89 6.63
C ALA A 243 -18.80 10.32 6.99
N TYR A 244 -18.21 11.34 6.36
CA TYR A 244 -18.59 12.74 6.55
C TYR A 244 -20.02 13.02 6.08
N TRP A 245 -20.39 12.56 4.87
CA TRP A 245 -21.76 12.73 4.36
C TRP A 245 -22.78 11.90 5.14
N GLN A 246 -22.41 10.71 5.63
CA GLN A 246 -23.25 9.93 6.54
C GLN A 246 -23.51 10.68 7.86
N LEU A 247 -22.49 11.34 8.43
CA LEU A 247 -22.64 12.17 9.62
C LEU A 247 -23.55 13.39 9.36
N SER A 248 -23.35 14.10 8.25
CA SER A 248 -24.22 15.22 7.83
C SER A 248 -25.68 14.78 7.63
N GLY A 249 -25.88 13.59 7.06
CA GLY A 249 -27.19 12.94 6.96
C GLY A 249 -27.83 12.68 8.32
N ALA A 250 -27.09 12.00 9.21
CA ALA A 250 -27.55 11.68 10.56
C ALA A 250 -27.92 12.94 11.36
N GLN A 251 -27.13 14.01 11.23
CA GLN A 251 -27.39 15.29 11.89
C GLN A 251 -28.68 15.95 11.40
N ARG A 252 -28.96 15.91 10.10
CA ARG A 252 -30.20 16.47 9.53
C ARG A 252 -31.43 15.68 9.96
N VAL A 253 -31.34 14.35 10.03
CA VAL A 253 -32.42 13.50 10.57
C VAL A 253 -32.66 13.83 12.05
N LEU A 254 -31.60 13.93 12.85
CA LEU A 254 -31.74 14.29 14.26
C LEU A 254 -32.38 15.67 14.44
N ALA A 255 -31.95 16.68 13.66
CA ALA A 255 -32.54 18.02 13.72
C ALA A 255 -34.04 18.02 13.36
N ALA A 256 -34.45 17.22 12.38
CA ALA A 256 -35.85 17.05 12.02
C ALA A 256 -36.66 16.38 13.13
N VAL A 257 -36.11 15.35 13.77
CA VAL A 257 -36.76 14.65 14.90
C VAL A 257 -36.80 15.51 16.16
N ASP A 258 -35.77 16.32 16.42
CA ASP A 258 -35.76 17.27 17.53
C ASP A 258 -36.87 18.32 17.37
N GLU A 259 -37.07 18.83 16.15
CA GLU A 259 -38.19 19.70 15.82
C GLU A 259 -39.53 18.98 16.02
N ALA A 260 -39.63 17.72 15.61
CA ALA A 260 -40.81 16.89 15.84
C ALA A 260 -41.17 16.75 17.31
N VAL A 261 -40.18 16.45 18.14
CA VAL A 261 -40.35 16.34 19.58
C VAL A 261 -40.86 17.67 20.15
N ARG A 262 -40.27 18.80 19.72
CA ARG A 262 -40.70 20.13 20.18
C ARG A 262 -42.16 20.40 19.85
N VAL A 263 -42.56 20.19 18.60
CA VAL A 263 -43.94 20.40 18.13
C VAL A 263 -44.92 19.47 18.87
N HIS A 264 -44.62 18.17 18.98
CA HIS A 264 -45.50 17.23 19.69
C HIS A 264 -45.58 17.53 21.19
N MET A 265 -44.52 18.02 21.82
CA MET A 265 -44.58 18.47 23.22
C MET A 265 -45.52 19.66 23.39
N GLU A 266 -45.53 20.61 22.44
CA GLU A 266 -46.45 21.75 22.46
C GLU A 266 -47.91 21.30 22.28
N ILE A 267 -48.17 20.35 21.37
CA ILE A 267 -49.50 19.75 21.16
C ILE A 267 -49.99 19.08 22.45
N VAL A 268 -49.18 18.22 23.07
CA VAL A 268 -49.54 17.54 24.33
C VAL A 268 -49.79 18.55 25.44
N ARG A 269 -48.96 19.59 25.58
CA ARG A 269 -49.16 20.65 26.60
C ARG A 269 -50.43 21.47 26.36
N ARG A 270 -50.84 21.65 25.10
CA ARG A 270 -52.09 22.31 24.75
C ARG A 270 -53.28 21.44 25.16
N LEU A 271 -53.31 20.17 24.75
CA LEU A 271 -54.38 19.23 25.08
C LEU A 271 -54.50 18.99 26.58
N GLN A 272 -53.40 18.92 27.32
CA GLN A 272 -53.42 18.81 28.79
C GLN A 272 -54.10 20.02 29.47
N ARG A 273 -53.95 21.22 28.91
CA ARG A 273 -54.66 22.43 29.41
C ARG A 273 -56.14 22.36 29.09
N GLU A 274 -56.49 21.95 27.88
CA GLU A 274 -57.89 21.78 27.45
C GLU A 274 -58.62 20.67 28.25
N ASP A 275 -57.90 19.60 28.62
CA ASP A 275 -58.41 18.51 29.49
C ASP A 275 -58.64 19.00 30.93
N ALA A 276 -57.70 19.78 31.49
CA ALA A 276 -57.88 20.40 32.80
C ALA A 276 -59.07 21.39 32.85
N GLU A 277 -59.43 21.98 31.70
CA GLU A 277 -60.63 22.81 31.51
C GLU A 277 -61.90 21.98 31.22
N GLY A 278 -61.80 20.65 31.11
CA GLY A 278 -62.90 19.72 30.82
C GLY A 278 -63.41 19.79 29.37
N ARG A 279 -62.63 20.34 28.44
CA ARG A 279 -63.01 20.53 27.03
C ARG A 279 -62.32 19.57 26.06
N ALA A 280 -61.28 18.85 26.50
CA ALA A 280 -60.59 17.90 25.64
C ALA A 280 -61.29 16.53 25.61
N ASP A 281 -61.16 15.84 24.48
CA ASP A 281 -61.47 14.42 24.38
C ASP A 281 -60.33 13.61 25.03
N PRO A 282 -60.61 12.74 26.03
CA PRO A 282 -59.63 11.84 26.61
C PRO A 282 -58.90 10.96 25.57
N GLY A 283 -59.55 10.66 24.44
CA GLY A 283 -58.96 9.92 23.32
C GLY A 283 -57.81 10.67 22.64
N ASP A 284 -58.02 11.96 22.33
CA ASP A 284 -57.03 12.82 21.67
C ASP A 284 -55.78 13.01 22.54
N LEU A 285 -55.96 13.18 23.86
CA LEU A 285 -54.85 13.30 24.79
C LEU A 285 -54.01 12.02 24.86
N ALA A 286 -54.66 10.86 24.96
CA ALA A 286 -53.97 9.57 25.00
C ALA A 286 -53.19 9.30 23.70
N GLN A 287 -53.79 9.63 22.55
CA GLN A 287 -53.15 9.48 21.25
C GLN A 287 -51.94 10.40 21.08
N ALA A 288 -52.06 11.68 21.46
CA ALA A 288 -50.95 12.62 21.38
C ALA A 288 -49.78 12.22 22.30
N GLN A 289 -50.08 11.66 23.49
CA GLN A 289 -49.05 11.12 24.40
C GLN A 289 -48.35 9.88 23.80
N ALA A 290 -49.11 8.97 23.18
CA ALA A 290 -48.56 7.80 22.52
C ALA A 290 -47.62 8.20 21.36
N GLU A 291 -48.02 9.19 20.57
CA GLU A 291 -47.20 9.71 19.46
C GLU A 291 -45.93 10.41 19.99
N LEU A 292 -46.04 11.25 21.04
CA LEU A 292 -44.87 11.87 21.66
C LEU A 292 -43.87 10.82 22.18
N ALA A 293 -44.34 9.74 22.80
CA ALA A 293 -43.48 8.64 23.23
C ALA A 293 -42.80 7.94 22.03
N ARG A 294 -43.53 7.77 20.91
CA ARG A 294 -42.99 7.22 19.66
C ARG A 294 -41.87 8.09 19.09
N ILE A 295 -42.08 9.41 19.00
CA ILE A 295 -41.08 10.35 18.46
C ILE A 295 -39.87 10.45 19.41
N ARG A 296 -40.06 10.45 20.73
CA ARG A 296 -38.93 10.43 21.69
C ARG A 296 -38.07 9.18 21.52
N ARG A 297 -38.69 8.01 21.36
CA ARG A 297 -37.96 6.79 21.03
C ARG A 297 -37.20 6.93 19.70
N MET A 298 -37.81 7.54 18.69
CA MET A 298 -37.17 7.79 17.40
C MET A 298 -35.95 8.72 17.50
N ARG A 299 -36.02 9.74 18.37
CA ARG A 299 -34.90 10.63 18.70
C ARG A 299 -33.74 9.87 19.32
N ASP A 300 -34.03 9.03 20.31
CA ASP A 300 -33.02 8.22 21.00
C ASP A 300 -32.31 7.25 20.04
N LEU A 301 -33.06 6.70 19.08
CA LEU A 301 -32.51 5.90 17.98
C LEU A 301 -31.64 6.77 17.04
N ALA A 302 -32.13 7.92 16.59
CA ALA A 302 -31.36 8.84 15.74
C ALA A 302 -30.06 9.35 16.40
N LEU A 303 -29.99 9.36 17.74
CA LEU A 303 -28.77 9.67 18.49
C LEU A 303 -27.79 8.50 18.54
N GLY A 304 -28.23 7.33 19.03
CA GLY A 304 -27.31 6.27 19.47
C GLY A 304 -27.21 5.03 18.58
N GLN A 305 -28.08 4.90 17.57
CA GLN A 305 -28.19 3.67 16.79
C GLN A 305 -26.91 3.40 15.97
N GLU A 306 -26.29 2.23 16.15
CA GLU A 306 -25.05 1.86 15.43
C GLU A 306 -25.26 1.54 13.94
N THR A 307 -26.50 1.28 13.52
CA THR A 307 -26.87 0.94 12.13
C THR A 307 -28.34 1.34 11.90
N GLY A 308 -28.66 2.29 11.02
CA GLY A 308 -30.06 2.77 10.84
C GLY A 308 -30.80 2.17 9.63
N PRO A 309 -32.15 2.03 9.60
CA PRO A 309 -33.09 1.83 10.70
C PRO A 309 -34.22 0.78 10.46
N VAL A 310 -35.03 0.63 11.52
CA VAL A 310 -36.33 -0.04 11.79
C VAL A 310 -37.42 -0.07 10.68
N ASN A 311 -37.22 0.40 9.45
CA ASN A 311 -38.30 0.44 8.44
C ASN A 311 -37.92 0.15 6.98
N THR A 312 -36.81 -0.54 6.69
CA THR A 312 -36.55 -1.06 5.33
C THR A 312 -36.61 -2.58 5.31
N LEU A 313 -37.67 -3.11 4.69
CA LEU A 313 -37.65 -4.39 3.99
C LEU A 313 -36.53 -4.33 2.93
N SER A 314 -35.30 -4.72 3.26
CA SER A 314 -34.34 -5.25 2.29
C SER A 314 -33.01 -5.61 2.95
N GLY A 315 -32.80 -6.91 3.14
CA GLY A 315 -31.47 -7.50 3.35
C GLY A 315 -30.63 -7.56 2.08
N LEU A 316 -30.71 -6.55 1.21
CA LEU A 316 -29.82 -6.44 0.05
C LEU A 316 -28.49 -5.80 0.47
N PRO A 317 -27.35 -6.40 0.13
CA PRO A 317 -26.05 -5.75 0.27
C PRO A 317 -26.04 -4.49 -0.61
N GLY A 318 -25.72 -3.33 -0.01
CA GLY A 318 -25.64 -2.04 -0.71
C GLY A 318 -26.76 -1.03 -0.43
N SER A 319 -27.71 -1.33 0.47
CA SER A 319 -28.67 -0.32 0.96
C SER A 319 -27.95 0.75 1.79
N ILE A 320 -28.20 2.02 1.46
CA ILE A 320 -27.59 3.15 2.17
C ILE A 320 -28.33 3.33 3.49
N GLN A 321 -27.63 2.99 4.58
CA GLN A 321 -28.11 3.07 5.94
C GLN A 321 -27.46 4.30 6.60
N VAL A 322 -28.28 5.22 7.09
CA VAL A 322 -27.79 6.36 7.86
C VAL A 322 -27.72 5.93 9.32
N PRO A 323 -26.54 5.77 9.92
CA PRO A 323 -26.41 5.44 11.34
C PRO A 323 -26.85 6.62 12.22
N GLY A 324 -27.06 6.37 13.51
CA GLY A 324 -27.30 7.43 14.48
C GLY A 324 -26.06 8.33 14.62
N VAL A 325 -26.27 9.58 15.05
CA VAL A 325 -25.21 10.61 15.02
C VAL A 325 -23.96 10.18 15.79
N LEU A 326 -24.12 9.60 16.98
CA LEU A 326 -22.97 9.17 17.79
C LEU A 326 -22.16 8.05 17.13
N ALA A 327 -22.82 7.17 16.36
CA ALA A 327 -22.16 6.08 15.64
C ALA A 327 -21.44 6.59 14.39
N ALA A 328 -22.11 7.44 13.59
CA ALA A 328 -21.52 8.12 12.44
C ALA A 328 -20.26 8.90 12.83
N GLU A 329 -20.34 9.60 13.97
CA GLU A 329 -19.25 10.42 14.49
C GLU A 329 -18.07 9.57 14.98
N ARG A 330 -18.33 8.44 15.66
CA ARG A 330 -17.26 7.47 16.02
C ARG A 330 -16.58 6.89 14.80
N GLN A 331 -17.34 6.56 13.75
CA GLN A 331 -16.79 6.04 12.50
C GLN A 331 -15.90 7.08 11.82
N LEU A 332 -16.35 8.34 11.74
CA LEU A 332 -15.54 9.43 11.20
C LEU A 332 -14.27 9.64 12.04
N ARG A 333 -14.38 9.77 13.37
CA ARG A 333 -13.21 9.91 14.26
C ARG A 333 -12.19 8.79 14.11
N SER A 334 -12.68 7.55 13.99
CA SER A 334 -11.82 6.37 13.77
C SER A 334 -11.01 6.48 12.48
N LEU A 335 -11.57 7.06 11.41
CA LEU A 335 -10.85 7.33 10.16
C LEU A 335 -9.89 8.52 10.27
N LEU A 336 -10.30 9.59 10.97
CA LEU A 336 -9.47 10.76 11.25
C LEU A 336 -8.28 10.45 12.18
N GLY A 337 -8.22 9.25 12.76
CA GLY A 337 -7.20 8.87 13.75
C GLY A 337 -7.38 9.56 15.10
N LEU A 338 -8.58 10.08 15.38
CA LEU A 338 -8.92 10.77 16.62
C LEU A 338 -9.41 9.77 17.69
N PRO A 339 -9.29 10.11 18.98
CA PRO A 339 -9.84 9.28 20.05
C PRO A 339 -11.37 9.16 19.93
N PRO A 340 -12.00 8.08 20.43
CA PRO A 340 -13.46 7.89 20.36
C PRO A 340 -14.28 9.02 20.99
N SER A 341 -13.72 9.70 22.00
CA SER A 341 -14.32 10.83 22.70
C SER A 341 -13.22 11.82 23.05
N ASP A 342 -13.47 13.11 22.83
CA ASP A 342 -12.57 14.23 23.20
C ASP A 342 -13.36 15.38 23.85
N GLY A 343 -14.55 15.08 24.39
CA GLY A 343 -15.47 16.08 24.93
C GLY A 343 -16.14 17.01 23.90
N ARG A 344 -15.62 17.08 22.66
CA ARG A 344 -16.17 17.83 21.52
C ARG A 344 -17.14 17.00 20.70
N ARG A 345 -18.09 17.64 20.01
CA ARG A 345 -18.98 17.00 19.02
C ARG A 345 -18.79 17.61 17.63
N ILE A 346 -18.53 16.78 16.62
CA ILE A 346 -18.33 17.23 15.23
C ILE A 346 -19.66 17.65 14.63
N VAL A 347 -19.70 18.80 13.96
CA VAL A 347 -20.84 19.30 13.18
C VAL A 347 -20.37 19.48 11.74
N ALA A 348 -20.97 18.76 10.80
CA ALA A 348 -20.66 18.90 9.38
C ALA A 348 -21.32 20.18 8.85
N VAL A 349 -20.50 21.08 8.29
CA VAL A 349 -20.97 22.43 7.88
C VAL A 349 -21.29 22.49 6.39
N ASP A 350 -20.74 21.59 5.58
CA ASP A 350 -20.87 21.70 4.13
C ASP A 350 -22.24 21.27 3.61
N GLU A 351 -22.72 22.02 2.61
CA GLU A 351 -23.93 21.74 1.86
C GLU A 351 -23.56 21.03 0.55
N PRO A 352 -24.28 19.96 0.15
CA PRO A 352 -24.00 19.27 -1.10
C PRO A 352 -24.28 20.17 -2.32
N THR A 353 -23.46 20.01 -3.36
CA THR A 353 -23.68 20.68 -4.65
C THR A 353 -24.96 20.16 -5.32
N ILE A 354 -25.86 21.08 -5.69
CA ILE A 354 -27.16 20.78 -6.35
C ILE A 354 -27.08 21.02 -7.87
N ALA A 355 -25.98 21.58 -8.37
CA ALA A 355 -25.83 21.89 -9.79
C ALA A 355 -25.71 20.62 -10.65
N PRO A 356 -26.38 20.55 -11.82
CA PRO A 356 -26.22 19.44 -12.75
C PRO A 356 -24.78 19.42 -13.28
N ILE A 357 -24.09 18.31 -13.06
CA ILE A 357 -22.75 18.08 -13.59
C ILE A 357 -22.89 17.25 -14.86
N GLU A 358 -22.66 17.86 -16.01
CA GLU A 358 -22.60 17.14 -17.29
C GLU A 358 -21.21 16.55 -17.50
N TYR A 359 -21.14 15.22 -17.59
CA TYR A 359 -19.90 14.51 -17.88
C TYR A 359 -19.82 14.15 -19.37
N ASP A 360 -18.73 14.54 -20.03
CA ASP A 360 -18.40 13.98 -21.33
C ASP A 360 -17.88 12.55 -21.13
N TRP A 361 -18.61 11.59 -21.68
CA TRP A 361 -18.28 10.16 -21.62
C TRP A 361 -16.86 9.85 -22.13
N HIS A 362 -16.46 10.43 -23.26
CA HIS A 362 -15.18 10.12 -23.88
C HIS A 362 -14.01 10.70 -23.08
N MET A 363 -14.18 11.91 -22.55
CA MET A 363 -13.19 12.51 -21.65
C MET A 363 -13.05 11.72 -20.36
N THR A 364 -14.18 11.36 -19.74
CA THR A 364 -14.21 10.54 -18.52
C THR A 364 -13.50 9.21 -18.72
N LEU A 365 -13.77 8.54 -19.84
CA LEU A 365 -13.11 7.27 -20.18
C LEU A 365 -11.61 7.47 -20.40
N ALA A 366 -11.19 8.51 -21.11
CA ALA A 366 -9.77 8.81 -21.33
C ALA A 366 -9.04 9.11 -20.02
N GLU A 367 -9.68 9.84 -19.10
CA GLU A 367 -9.16 10.12 -17.77
C GLU A 367 -9.00 8.84 -16.96
N ALA A 368 -10.01 7.97 -16.94
CA ALA A 368 -9.92 6.69 -16.25
C ALA A 368 -8.77 5.82 -16.78
N PHE A 369 -8.58 5.73 -18.10
CA PHE A 369 -7.45 4.98 -18.67
C PHE A 369 -6.08 5.56 -18.31
N THR A 370 -6.03 6.83 -17.89
CA THR A 370 -4.80 7.54 -17.52
C THR A 370 -4.54 7.51 -16.02
N PHE A 371 -5.57 7.67 -15.18
CA PHE A 371 -5.41 7.84 -13.75
C PHE A 371 -5.77 6.61 -12.91
N HIS A 372 -6.57 5.67 -13.45
CA HIS A 372 -6.98 4.48 -12.71
C HIS A 372 -5.75 3.64 -12.28
N PRO A 373 -5.50 3.46 -10.96
CA PRO A 373 -4.27 2.84 -10.45
C PRO A 373 -4.02 1.43 -10.99
N GLU A 374 -5.05 0.57 -11.01
CA GLU A 374 -4.88 -0.82 -11.50
C GLU A 374 -4.52 -0.90 -12.98
N MET A 375 -5.05 0.00 -13.82
CA MET A 375 -4.70 0.08 -15.24
C MET A 375 -3.22 0.46 -15.42
N GLN A 376 -2.72 1.40 -14.63
CA GLN A 376 -1.31 1.78 -14.65
C GLN A 376 -0.41 0.64 -14.18
N ARG A 377 -0.81 -0.06 -13.11
CA ARG A 377 -0.08 -1.22 -12.58
C ARG A 377 0.02 -2.36 -13.60
N LEU A 378 -1.04 -2.62 -14.37
CA LEU A 378 -1.05 -3.61 -15.46
C LEU A 378 -0.21 -3.16 -16.67
N LYS A 379 -0.21 -1.87 -17.03
CA LYS A 379 0.69 -1.33 -18.07
C LYS A 379 2.16 -1.53 -17.70
N LEU A 380 2.50 -1.24 -16.44
CA LEU A 380 3.83 -1.47 -15.87
C LEU A 380 4.19 -2.97 -15.89
N GLU A 381 3.25 -3.85 -15.53
CA GLU A 381 3.46 -5.31 -15.60
C GLU A 381 3.78 -5.76 -17.03
N VAL A 382 3.06 -5.26 -18.03
CA VAL A 382 3.35 -5.54 -19.45
C VAL A 382 4.76 -5.07 -19.84
N ALA A 383 5.20 -3.91 -19.33
CA ALA A 383 6.56 -3.43 -19.55
C ALA A 383 7.60 -4.34 -18.89
N ALA A 384 7.40 -4.79 -17.65
CA ALA A 384 8.27 -5.75 -16.97
C ALA A 384 8.37 -7.08 -17.74
N ARG A 385 7.25 -7.64 -18.20
CA ARG A 385 7.23 -8.88 -19.00
C ARG A 385 7.93 -8.72 -20.35
N ARG A 386 7.90 -7.53 -20.95
CA ARG A 386 8.67 -7.25 -22.17
C ARG A 386 10.17 -7.28 -21.90
N GLN A 387 10.63 -6.73 -20.78
CA GLN A 387 12.05 -6.79 -20.38
C GLN A 387 12.49 -8.23 -20.07
N GLU A 388 11.65 -9.01 -19.38
CA GLU A 388 11.89 -10.43 -19.17
C GLU A 388 12.05 -11.18 -20.50
N LEU A 389 11.18 -10.91 -21.49
CA LEU A 389 11.28 -11.51 -22.82
C LEU A 389 12.60 -11.18 -23.53
N LEU A 390 13.06 -9.92 -23.46
CA LEU A 390 14.35 -9.50 -24.02
C LEU A 390 15.51 -10.27 -23.38
N PHE A 391 15.51 -10.39 -22.05
CA PHE A 391 16.49 -11.18 -21.32
C PHE A 391 16.49 -12.65 -21.76
N ARG A 392 15.30 -13.29 -21.84
CA ARG A 392 15.20 -14.69 -22.28
C ARG A 392 15.64 -14.90 -23.72
N ARG A 393 15.44 -13.92 -24.61
CA ARG A 393 15.96 -13.98 -25.99
C ARG A 393 17.49 -13.99 -26.00
N ASN A 394 18.11 -13.17 -25.17
CA ASN A 394 19.57 -13.16 -25.01
C ASN A 394 20.10 -14.50 -24.47
N GLN A 395 19.36 -15.19 -23.58
CA GLN A 395 19.77 -16.50 -23.05
C GLN A 395 19.84 -17.63 -24.10
N LEU A 396 19.32 -17.43 -25.32
CA LEU A 396 19.44 -18.39 -26.43
C LEU A 396 20.78 -18.30 -27.18
N LEU A 397 21.52 -17.21 -26.99
CA LEU A 397 22.82 -17.01 -27.63
C LEU A 397 23.85 -17.97 -27.01
N PRO A 398 24.88 -18.41 -27.76
CA PRO A 398 26.03 -19.08 -27.18
C PRO A 398 26.73 -18.20 -26.15
N GLU A 399 27.28 -18.81 -25.10
CA GLU A 399 28.17 -18.11 -24.18
C GLU A 399 29.54 -18.04 -24.85
N VAL A 400 30.00 -16.83 -25.13
CA VAL A 400 31.35 -16.60 -25.64
C VAL A 400 31.93 -15.51 -24.78
N ASN A 401 32.95 -15.85 -24.00
CA ASN A 401 33.60 -14.94 -23.07
C ASN A 401 35.04 -14.73 -23.52
N PHE A 402 35.45 -13.46 -23.59
CA PHE A 402 36.84 -13.10 -23.59
C PHE A 402 37.38 -13.19 -22.17
N PHE A 403 38.47 -13.93 -22.01
CA PHE A 403 39.15 -14.12 -20.74
C PHE A 403 40.57 -13.57 -20.86
N TRP A 404 40.96 -12.72 -19.93
CA TRP A 404 42.32 -12.26 -19.74
C TRP A 404 42.67 -12.41 -18.27
N GLN A 405 43.78 -13.08 -17.99
CA GLN A 405 44.34 -13.24 -16.67
C GLN A 405 45.83 -12.92 -16.71
N HIS A 406 46.31 -12.16 -15.72
CA HIS A 406 47.72 -11.90 -15.52
C HIS A 406 48.07 -12.20 -14.07
N THR A 407 48.97 -13.15 -13.85
CA THR A 407 49.44 -13.57 -12.53
C THR A 407 50.90 -13.16 -12.37
N PHE A 408 51.21 -12.38 -11.34
CA PHE A 408 52.58 -12.16 -10.88
C PHE A 408 52.90 -13.17 -9.79
N TRP A 409 54.05 -13.81 -9.88
CA TRP A 409 54.53 -14.78 -8.91
C TRP A 409 55.72 -14.21 -8.14
N GLY A 410 55.72 -14.44 -6.83
CA GLY A 410 56.82 -14.10 -5.95
C GLY A 410 57.13 -15.27 -5.03
N LEU A 411 58.41 -15.65 -4.94
CA LEU A 411 58.87 -16.76 -4.12
C LEU A 411 60.01 -16.29 -3.22
N GLY A 412 59.88 -16.50 -1.91
CA GLY A 412 60.90 -16.12 -0.94
C GLY A 412 60.97 -17.08 0.24
N ASP A 413 62.08 -17.05 0.98
CA ASP A 413 62.18 -17.72 2.29
C ASP A 413 61.43 -16.90 3.36
N GLY A 414 61.42 -15.57 3.21
CA GLY A 414 60.55 -14.65 3.95
C GLY A 414 59.33 -14.17 3.16
N PHE A 415 58.31 -13.71 3.89
CA PHE A 415 57.14 -13.05 3.28
C PHE A 415 57.55 -11.80 2.50
N ASP A 416 58.40 -10.95 3.09
CA ASP A 416 58.87 -9.70 2.49
C ASP A 416 59.61 -9.98 1.16
N ASP A 417 60.50 -10.98 1.15
CA ASP A 417 61.22 -11.40 -0.06
C ASP A 417 60.24 -11.85 -1.17
N SER A 418 59.17 -12.57 -0.80
CA SER A 418 58.16 -13.02 -1.76
C SER A 418 57.33 -11.87 -2.32
N VAL A 419 57.08 -10.82 -1.53
CA VAL A 419 56.32 -9.64 -1.96
C VAL A 419 57.19 -8.71 -2.79
N ASP A 420 58.46 -8.52 -2.42
CA ASP A 420 59.42 -7.74 -3.20
C ASP A 420 59.60 -8.32 -4.60
N MET A 421 59.63 -9.65 -4.72
CA MET A 421 59.71 -10.34 -6.00
C MET A 421 58.48 -10.12 -6.90
N LEU A 422 57.30 -9.75 -6.36
CA LEU A 422 56.13 -9.38 -7.19
C LEU A 422 56.35 -8.06 -7.94
N THR A 423 57.11 -7.14 -7.34
CA THR A 423 57.44 -5.85 -7.97
C THR A 423 58.45 -6.02 -9.11
N ASP A 424 59.20 -7.12 -9.05
CA ASP A 424 60.11 -7.56 -10.08
C ASP A 424 59.33 -8.28 -11.18
N THR A 425 58.88 -7.51 -12.19
CA THR A 425 57.97 -7.95 -13.27
C THR A 425 58.52 -9.07 -14.17
N ARG A 426 59.66 -9.66 -13.82
CA ARG A 426 60.32 -10.76 -14.53
C ARG A 426 59.55 -12.09 -14.44
N PHE A 427 58.71 -12.27 -13.42
CA PHE A 427 58.00 -13.54 -13.12
C PHE A 427 56.48 -13.39 -13.24
N GLY A 428 56.01 -13.02 -14.43
CA GLY A 428 54.60 -12.85 -14.73
C GLY A 428 54.11 -13.82 -15.81
N ASP A 429 53.02 -14.52 -15.54
CA ASP A 429 52.30 -15.30 -16.53
C ASP A 429 51.06 -14.54 -17.00
N TYR A 430 50.87 -14.46 -18.31
CA TYR A 430 49.65 -13.95 -18.90
C TYR A 430 48.94 -15.04 -19.70
N THR A 431 47.63 -15.12 -19.53
CA THR A 431 46.75 -15.99 -20.31
C THR A 431 45.63 -15.14 -20.87
N PHE A 432 45.45 -15.17 -22.18
CA PHE A 432 44.26 -14.63 -22.82
C PHE A 432 43.64 -15.68 -23.73
N GLY A 433 42.32 -15.68 -23.83
CA GLY A 433 41.62 -16.66 -24.64
C GLY A 433 40.16 -16.31 -24.82
N LEU A 434 39.54 -17.01 -25.77
CA LEU A 434 38.10 -17.03 -25.93
C LEU A 434 37.58 -18.37 -25.44
N GLN A 435 36.68 -18.35 -24.47
CA GLN A 435 36.00 -19.54 -24.00
C GLN A 435 34.55 -19.51 -24.49
N GLY A 436 34.16 -20.57 -25.22
CA GLY A 436 32.82 -20.71 -25.77
C GLY A 436 32.10 -21.92 -25.19
N SER A 437 30.84 -21.76 -24.79
CA SER A 437 29.94 -22.85 -24.43
C SER A 437 28.63 -22.71 -25.22
N VAL A 438 28.16 -23.82 -25.80
CA VAL A 438 26.85 -23.88 -26.45
C VAL A 438 26.15 -25.17 -26.05
N THR A 439 24.96 -25.04 -25.46
CA THR A 439 24.12 -26.19 -25.17
C THR A 439 23.42 -26.64 -26.45
N LEU A 440 23.73 -27.84 -26.95
CA LEU A 440 23.06 -28.40 -28.12
C LEU A 440 21.60 -28.79 -27.77
N GLY A 441 20.68 -28.61 -28.73
CA GLY A 441 19.24 -28.86 -28.54
C GLY A 441 18.45 -27.74 -27.84
N ARG A 442 19.03 -27.01 -26.88
CA ARG A 442 18.45 -25.80 -26.21
C ARG A 442 16.99 -25.94 -25.74
N ARG A 443 16.54 -27.16 -25.38
CA ARG A 443 15.12 -27.42 -25.05
C ARG A 443 14.65 -26.60 -23.83
N THR A 444 15.50 -26.48 -22.81
CA THR A 444 15.20 -25.69 -21.60
C THR A 444 15.08 -24.21 -21.89
N GLU A 445 16.04 -23.62 -22.58
CA GLU A 445 16.05 -22.18 -22.89
C GLU A 445 14.95 -21.78 -23.87
N SER A 446 14.69 -22.62 -24.90
CA SER A 446 13.56 -22.42 -25.81
C SER A 446 12.21 -22.51 -25.08
N ALA A 447 12.04 -23.46 -24.15
CA ALA A 447 10.84 -23.56 -23.34
C ALA A 447 10.67 -22.35 -22.41
N ARG A 448 11.76 -21.85 -21.80
CA ARG A 448 11.76 -20.63 -20.98
C ARG A 448 11.40 -19.39 -21.81
N LEU A 449 11.90 -19.28 -23.04
CA LEU A 449 11.50 -18.21 -23.96
C LEU A 449 10.01 -18.29 -24.28
N GLN A 450 9.53 -19.48 -24.66
CA GLN A 450 8.12 -19.67 -24.99
C GLN A 450 7.21 -19.35 -23.78
N ALA A 451 7.61 -19.75 -22.58
CA ALA A 451 6.92 -19.37 -21.35
C ALA A 451 6.88 -17.85 -21.15
N ALA A 452 7.97 -17.12 -21.45
CA ALA A 452 7.99 -15.66 -21.37
C ALA A 452 7.08 -15.00 -22.43
N VAL A 453 7.01 -15.56 -23.64
CA VAL A 453 6.05 -15.11 -24.67
C VAL A 453 4.62 -15.29 -24.19
N TYR A 454 4.28 -16.44 -23.60
CA TYR A 454 2.94 -16.66 -23.04
C TYR A 454 2.64 -15.76 -21.85
N ARG A 455 3.62 -15.49 -20.97
CA ARG A 455 3.45 -14.51 -19.87
C ARG A 455 3.17 -13.10 -20.39
N LEU A 456 3.87 -12.66 -21.43
CA LEU A 456 3.61 -11.36 -22.07
C LEU A 456 2.24 -11.32 -22.75
N ALA A 457 1.85 -12.40 -23.45
CA ALA A 457 0.53 -12.50 -24.07
C ALA A 457 -0.59 -12.46 -23.01
N ARG A 458 -0.43 -13.20 -21.90
CA ARG A 458 -1.34 -13.18 -20.75
C ARG A 458 -1.45 -11.78 -20.14
N ALA A 459 -0.33 -11.10 -19.89
CA ALA A 459 -0.33 -9.74 -19.32
C ALA A 459 -1.05 -8.74 -20.23
N LYS A 460 -0.87 -8.83 -21.55
CA LYS A 460 -1.61 -8.01 -22.53
C LYS A 460 -3.10 -8.33 -22.56
N ALA A 461 -3.48 -9.60 -22.47
CA ALA A 461 -4.88 -10.01 -22.41
C ALA A 461 -5.56 -9.48 -21.14
N LEU A 462 -4.92 -9.61 -19.98
CA LEU A 462 -5.41 -9.05 -18.71
C LEU A 462 -5.56 -7.52 -18.77
N LEU A 463 -4.63 -6.80 -19.39
CA LEU A 463 -4.75 -5.35 -19.56
C LEU A 463 -5.95 -4.96 -20.44
N ARG A 464 -6.22 -5.72 -21.51
CA ARG A 464 -7.39 -5.49 -22.37
C ARG A 464 -8.70 -5.78 -21.63
N ASP A 465 -8.74 -6.92 -20.94
CA ASP A 465 -9.89 -7.35 -20.15
C ASP A 465 -10.22 -6.32 -19.06
N LYS A 466 -9.20 -5.82 -18.34
CA LYS A 466 -9.39 -4.76 -17.36
C LYS A 466 -9.88 -3.45 -17.99
N GLY A 467 -9.43 -3.12 -19.21
CA GLY A 467 -9.95 -1.98 -19.95
C GLY A 467 -11.45 -2.10 -20.27
N HIS A 468 -11.90 -3.31 -20.64
CA HIS A 468 -13.32 -3.59 -20.83
C HIS A 468 -14.10 -3.51 -19.51
N GLU A 469 -13.58 -4.10 -18.44
CA GLU A 469 -14.17 -4.04 -17.10
C GLU A 469 -14.36 -2.59 -16.63
N VAL A 470 -13.31 -1.75 -16.69
CA VAL A 470 -13.37 -0.34 -16.29
C VAL A 470 -14.40 0.42 -17.13
N SER A 471 -14.49 0.16 -18.44
CA SER A 471 -15.51 0.81 -19.28
C SER A 471 -16.94 0.44 -18.89
N HIS A 472 -17.20 -0.82 -18.51
CA HIS A 472 -18.51 -1.25 -18.04
C HIS A 472 -18.85 -0.67 -16.66
N VAL A 473 -17.90 -0.70 -15.73
CA VAL A 473 -18.08 -0.12 -14.40
C VAL A 473 -18.37 1.37 -14.49
N LEU A 474 -17.62 2.13 -15.28
CA LEU A 474 -17.86 3.56 -15.45
C LEU A 474 -19.22 3.87 -16.10
N ALA A 475 -19.63 3.06 -17.08
CA ALA A 475 -20.96 3.23 -17.69
C ALA A 475 -22.07 3.01 -16.65
N GLN A 476 -21.95 1.97 -15.81
CA GLN A 476 -22.89 1.70 -14.73
C GLN A 476 -22.87 2.81 -13.68
N MET A 477 -21.70 3.29 -13.27
CA MET A 477 -21.58 4.35 -12.25
C MET A 477 -22.13 5.68 -12.76
N LEU A 478 -21.93 6.00 -14.04
CA LEU A 478 -22.50 7.21 -14.64
C LEU A 478 -24.04 7.14 -14.71
N GLN A 479 -24.60 5.99 -15.07
CA GLN A 479 -26.06 5.77 -15.06
C GLN A 479 -26.64 5.84 -13.65
N GLU A 480 -25.96 5.26 -12.67
CA GLU A 480 -26.35 5.33 -11.25
C GLU A 480 -26.28 6.77 -10.75
N LEU A 481 -25.23 7.52 -11.09
CA LEU A 481 -25.07 8.92 -10.70
C LEU A 481 -26.20 9.79 -11.26
N ASP A 482 -26.54 9.64 -12.54
CA ASP A 482 -27.66 10.34 -13.19
C ASP A 482 -29.00 10.01 -12.51
N MET A 483 -29.27 8.72 -12.28
CA MET A 483 -30.46 8.27 -11.56
C MET A 483 -30.54 8.88 -10.15
N ARG A 484 -29.43 8.87 -9.39
CA ARG A 484 -29.38 9.42 -8.02
C ARG A 484 -29.55 10.94 -8.01
N ALA A 485 -29.01 11.64 -8.99
CA ALA A 485 -29.19 13.08 -9.15
C ALA A 485 -30.68 13.42 -9.37
N GLU A 486 -31.35 12.69 -10.26
CA GLU A 486 -32.78 12.87 -10.50
C GLU A 486 -33.65 12.50 -9.28
N LEU A 487 -33.34 11.41 -8.58
CA LEU A 487 -34.04 11.05 -7.34
C LEU A 487 -33.89 12.14 -6.28
N TYR A 488 -32.68 12.67 -6.08
CA TYR A 488 -32.43 13.76 -5.14
C TYR A 488 -33.21 15.02 -5.51
N ARG A 489 -33.25 15.39 -6.80
CA ARG A 489 -34.07 16.51 -7.28
C ARG A 489 -35.56 16.29 -6.99
N LYS A 490 -36.06 15.07 -7.18
CA LYS A 490 -37.46 14.72 -6.92
C LYS A 490 -37.80 14.68 -5.43
N SER A 491 -36.88 14.24 -4.58
CA SER A 491 -37.10 14.31 -3.12
C SER A 491 -37.05 15.73 -2.59
N LEU A 492 -36.25 16.64 -3.18
CA LEU A 492 -36.34 18.08 -2.88
C LEU A 492 -37.70 18.68 -3.26
N GLU A 493 -38.22 18.37 -4.46
CA GLU A 493 -39.57 18.78 -4.88
C GLU A 493 -40.65 18.22 -3.94
N SER A 494 -40.55 16.95 -3.56
CA SER A 494 -41.45 16.27 -2.62
C SER A 494 -41.40 16.91 -1.23
N LEU A 495 -40.21 17.22 -0.71
CA LEU A 495 -40.04 17.89 0.58
C LEU A 495 -40.67 19.27 0.60
N ALA A 496 -40.47 20.07 -0.46
CA ALA A 496 -41.08 21.39 -0.58
C ALA A 496 -42.63 21.31 -0.59
N ALA A 497 -43.19 20.34 -1.32
CA ALA A 497 -44.63 20.10 -1.36
C ALA A 497 -45.17 19.61 0.00
N ALA A 498 -44.49 18.68 0.67
CA ALA A 498 -44.87 18.15 1.98
C ALA A 498 -44.82 19.25 3.06
N LYS A 499 -43.78 20.10 3.04
CA LYS A 499 -43.67 21.26 3.93
C LYS A 499 -44.83 22.21 3.76
N ARG A 500 -45.17 22.55 2.50
CA ARG A 500 -46.28 23.44 2.21
C ARG A 500 -47.63 22.87 2.63
N SER A 501 -47.82 21.56 2.45
CA SER A 501 -49.01 20.84 2.93
C SER A 501 -49.12 20.93 4.46
N LEU A 502 -48.03 20.67 5.19
CA LEU A 502 -47.99 20.76 6.65
C LEU A 502 -48.36 22.17 7.15
N GLU A 503 -47.80 23.22 6.54
CA GLU A 503 -48.14 24.62 6.88
C GLU A 503 -49.65 24.89 6.73
N ILE A 504 -50.25 24.46 5.61
CA ILE A 504 -51.69 24.66 5.34
C ILE A 504 -52.55 23.87 6.33
N GLN A 505 -52.19 22.63 6.66
CA GLN A 505 -52.95 21.83 7.63
C GLN A 505 -52.83 22.41 9.04
N ARG A 506 -51.67 22.94 9.41
CA ARG A 506 -51.46 23.62 10.70
C ARG A 506 -52.32 24.87 10.83
N GLU A 507 -52.37 25.72 9.80
CA GLU A 507 -53.24 26.91 9.78
C GLU A 507 -54.74 26.54 9.93
N ARG A 508 -55.18 25.47 9.27
CA ARG A 508 -56.58 24.99 9.35
C ARG A 508 -56.92 24.37 10.71
N PHE A 509 -55.97 23.70 11.34
CA PHE A 509 -56.12 23.18 12.70
C PHE A 509 -56.23 24.33 13.71
N GLU A 510 -55.43 25.38 13.57
CA GLU A 510 -55.53 26.59 14.40
C GLU A 510 -56.88 27.31 14.23
N ALA A 511 -57.47 27.26 13.03
CA ALA A 511 -58.82 27.76 12.75
C ALA A 511 -59.95 26.83 13.23
N GLY A 512 -59.64 25.67 13.83
CA GLY A 512 -60.63 24.71 14.36
C GLY A 512 -61.40 23.93 13.29
N GLN A 513 -60.89 23.87 12.05
CA GLN A 513 -61.58 23.24 10.92
C GLN A 513 -61.19 21.77 10.67
N PHE A 514 -60.14 21.27 11.34
CA PHE A 514 -59.52 19.96 11.08
C PHE A 514 -59.33 19.18 12.39
N THR A 515 -59.31 17.84 12.30
CA THR A 515 -59.04 16.96 13.44
C THR A 515 -57.54 16.83 13.69
N ILE A 516 -57.18 16.47 14.92
CA ILE A 516 -55.78 16.29 15.30
C ILE A 516 -55.09 15.15 14.52
N ASP A 517 -55.85 14.10 14.17
CA ASP A 517 -55.36 12.99 13.33
C ASP A 517 -54.80 13.48 11.99
N GLN A 518 -55.51 14.40 11.34
CA GLN A 518 -55.12 14.93 10.03
C GLN A 518 -53.84 15.78 10.12
N LEU A 519 -53.64 16.48 11.24
CA LEU A 519 -52.39 17.20 11.52
C LEU A 519 -51.23 16.23 11.76
N LEU A 520 -51.45 15.21 12.59
CA LEU A 520 -50.43 14.19 12.88
C LEU A 520 -50.01 13.41 11.63
N ASP A 521 -50.96 13.10 10.73
CA ASP A 521 -50.66 12.46 9.46
C ASP A 521 -49.88 13.37 8.49
N ALA A 522 -50.21 14.67 8.45
CA ALA A 522 -49.45 15.65 7.68
C ALA A 522 -48.02 15.81 8.22
N GLU A 523 -47.85 15.78 9.54
CA GLU A 523 -46.54 15.79 10.19
C GLU A 523 -45.73 14.52 9.85
N ARG A 524 -46.34 13.34 9.95
CA ARG A 524 -45.69 12.07 9.54
C ARG A 524 -45.23 12.11 8.08
N ALA A 525 -46.09 12.57 7.17
CA ALA A 525 -45.74 12.71 5.76
C ALA A 525 -44.58 13.68 5.52
N TYR A 526 -44.51 14.79 6.27
CA TYR A 526 -43.37 15.71 6.22
C TYR A 526 -42.08 15.04 6.74
N TYR A 527 -42.12 14.31 7.86
CA TYR A 527 -40.95 13.59 8.37
C TYR A 527 -40.45 12.51 7.41
N GLU A 528 -41.36 11.77 6.79
CA GLU A 528 -41.01 10.80 5.75
C GLU A 528 -40.34 11.48 4.55
N ALA A 529 -40.85 12.63 4.10
CA ALA A 529 -40.24 13.40 3.02
C ALA A 529 -38.85 13.92 3.40
N VAL A 530 -38.64 14.41 4.62
CA VAL A 530 -37.31 14.83 5.11
C VAL A 530 -36.35 13.65 5.15
N ASN A 531 -36.79 12.50 5.66
CA ASN A 531 -35.94 11.31 5.71
C ASN A 531 -35.55 10.81 4.31
N ASN A 532 -36.48 10.80 3.37
CA ASN A 532 -36.21 10.41 1.98
C ASN A 532 -35.24 11.39 1.30
N GLU A 533 -35.40 12.70 1.51
CA GLU A 533 -34.45 13.70 1.01
C GLU A 533 -33.05 13.48 1.56
N VAL A 534 -32.91 13.21 2.85
CA VAL A 534 -31.60 12.92 3.45
C VAL A 534 -30.97 11.66 2.85
N LEU A 535 -31.75 10.59 2.68
CA LEU A 535 -31.27 9.34 2.11
C LEU A 535 -30.80 9.54 0.66
N ASP A 536 -31.60 10.20 -0.17
CA ASP A 536 -31.24 10.46 -1.57
C ASP A 536 -30.04 11.40 -1.69
N ARG A 537 -29.94 12.38 -0.78
CA ARG A 537 -28.80 13.31 -0.70
C ARG A 537 -27.49 12.57 -0.41
N VAL A 538 -27.47 11.73 0.63
CA VAL A 538 -26.29 10.93 0.97
C VAL A 538 -25.99 9.91 -0.14
N ALA A 539 -27.02 9.36 -0.77
CA ALA A 539 -26.87 8.43 -1.89
C ALA A 539 -26.24 9.07 -3.12
N PHE A 540 -26.68 10.28 -3.48
CA PHE A 540 -26.08 11.04 -4.57
C PHE A 540 -24.61 11.37 -4.30
N GLN A 541 -24.29 11.86 -3.09
CA GLN A 541 -22.89 12.13 -2.73
C GLN A 541 -22.05 10.85 -2.75
N THR A 542 -22.55 9.74 -2.21
CA THR A 542 -21.83 8.46 -2.25
C THR A 542 -21.59 8.00 -3.70
N ALA A 543 -22.58 8.12 -4.58
CA ALA A 543 -22.44 7.77 -5.99
C ALA A 543 -21.41 8.67 -6.72
N LEU A 544 -21.36 9.96 -6.40
CA LEU A 544 -20.38 10.90 -6.95
C LEU A 544 -18.95 10.52 -6.54
N ILE A 545 -18.76 10.19 -5.26
CA ILE A 545 -17.45 9.79 -4.72
C ILE A 545 -16.98 8.48 -5.37
N GLU A 546 -17.87 7.48 -5.46
CA GLU A 546 -17.54 6.20 -6.10
C GLU A 546 -17.24 6.36 -7.60
N PHE A 547 -17.93 7.29 -8.29
CA PHE A 547 -17.64 7.62 -9.68
C PHE A 547 -16.25 8.26 -9.84
N GLU A 548 -15.89 9.25 -9.02
CA GLU A 548 -14.56 9.89 -9.06
C GLU A 548 -13.45 8.93 -8.62
N MET A 549 -13.74 8.00 -7.71
CA MET A 549 -12.81 6.91 -7.35
C MET A 549 -12.62 5.94 -8.52
N ALA A 550 -13.70 5.52 -9.20
CA ALA A 550 -13.62 4.65 -10.37
C ALA A 550 -12.85 5.32 -11.54
N LYS A 551 -12.93 6.66 -11.65
CA LYS A 551 -12.12 7.44 -12.60
C LYS A 551 -10.65 7.58 -12.16
N GLY A 552 -10.34 7.43 -10.87
CA GLY A 552 -8.99 7.55 -10.29
C GLY A 552 -8.56 9.01 -10.06
N THR A 553 -9.52 9.91 -9.88
CA THR A 553 -9.31 11.37 -9.83
C THR A 553 -9.78 12.03 -8.54
N ILE A 554 -10.27 11.25 -7.58
CA ILE A 554 -10.74 11.74 -6.27
C ILE A 554 -9.75 12.69 -5.57
N LEU A 555 -8.44 12.46 -5.70
CA LEU A 555 -7.40 13.34 -5.12
C LEU A 555 -7.19 14.67 -5.86
N ARG A 556 -7.72 14.82 -7.07
CA ARG A 556 -7.65 16.07 -7.85
C ARG A 556 -8.95 16.87 -7.76
N TYR A 557 -10.03 16.19 -7.34
CA TYR A 557 -11.35 16.75 -7.18
C TYR A 557 -11.48 17.52 -5.87
N ASN A 558 -11.00 16.92 -4.77
CA ASN A 558 -10.84 17.56 -3.47
C ASN A 558 -9.58 18.42 -3.41
#